data_AF-A0AAV0A2M2-F1
#
_entry.id   AF-A0AAV0A2M2-F1
#
_cell.length_a   1.000
_cell.length_b   1.000
_cell.length_c   1.000
_cell.angle_alpha   90.00
_cell.angle_beta   90.00
_cell.angle_gamma   90.00
#
_symmetry.space_group_name_H-M   'P 1'
#
loop_
_entity.id
_entity.type
_entity.pdbx_description
1 polymer ?
#
loop_
_entity_poly.entity_id
_entity_poly.type
_entity_poly.pdbx_seq_one_letter_code
_entity_poly.pdbx_strand_id
1 'polypeptide(L)'
;MSANSCTFKDRCVSILCCKFCKQVLSCRGMKAVLLADTDIDLYSTDIPPTDTVDFIGRCYFTGICKCKLKDVACLKCGNIVGYHVIVPCSSCLLSCNNGHFWMFHSQAVYGINRLDSTGVNFLLWGNLPETEECTDEDLLEISAEEYIR
;
A
#
# COMPACT_ATOMS: atom_id res chain seq x y z
N MET A 1 -0.42 14.76 -28.17
CA MET A 1 -0.28 13.38 -27.67
C MET A 1 -0.96 13.35 -26.31
N SER A 2 -2.20 12.89 -26.25
CA SER A 2 -2.94 12.82 -24.98
C SER A 2 -2.26 11.78 -24.10
N ALA A 3 -1.61 12.22 -23.03
CA ALA A 3 -1.28 11.32 -21.94
C ALA A 3 -2.60 10.71 -21.48
N ASN A 4 -2.79 9.40 -21.67
CA ASN A 4 -3.90 8.69 -21.03
C ASN A 4 -3.76 8.96 -19.53
N SER A 5 -4.63 9.81 -18.99
CA SER A 5 -4.65 10.09 -17.56
C SER A 5 -5.16 8.86 -16.85
N CYS A 6 -4.25 8.04 -16.33
CA CYS A 6 -4.63 6.96 -15.44
C CYS A 6 -5.25 7.57 -14.18
N THR A 7 -6.51 7.26 -13.94
CA THR A 7 -7.21 7.60 -12.71
C THR A 7 -7.26 6.37 -11.82
N PHE A 8 -7.07 6.58 -10.52
CA PHE A 8 -7.17 5.53 -9.49
C PHE A 8 -8.29 5.85 -8.48
N LYS A 9 -9.16 6.82 -8.80
CA LYS A 9 -10.22 7.31 -7.91
C LYS A 9 -11.31 6.25 -7.61
N ASP A 10 -11.49 5.29 -8.50
CA ASP A 10 -12.45 4.19 -8.40
C ASP A 10 -11.88 2.96 -7.67
N ARG A 11 -10.61 3.00 -7.25
CA ARG A 11 -10.00 1.93 -6.46
C ARG A 11 -10.54 1.99 -5.03
N CYS A 12 -10.72 0.82 -4.42
CA CYS A 12 -11.05 0.73 -3.01
C CYS A 12 -9.85 1.12 -2.14
N VAL A 13 -10.13 1.77 -1.03
CA VAL A 13 -9.18 2.00 0.05
C VAL A 13 -9.16 0.76 0.92
N SER A 14 -7.97 0.28 1.28
CA SER A 14 -7.80 -0.92 2.09
C SER A 14 -6.96 -0.67 3.34
N ILE A 15 -7.30 -1.31 4.45
CA ILE A 15 -6.41 -1.47 5.59
C ILE A 15 -5.39 -2.55 5.27
N LEU A 16 -4.11 -2.24 5.40
CA LEU A 16 -2.99 -3.16 5.18
C LEU A 16 -2.50 -3.69 6.51
N CYS A 17 -2.49 -5.01 6.64
CA CYS A 17 -2.06 -5.70 7.84
C CYS A 17 -0.89 -6.64 7.55
N CYS A 18 0.07 -6.70 8.47
CA CYS A 18 1.15 -7.66 8.44
C CYS A 18 0.61 -9.09 8.55
N LYS A 19 0.91 -9.97 7.58
CA LYS A 19 0.45 -11.38 7.63
C LYS A 19 1.01 -12.15 8.82
N PHE A 20 2.18 -11.76 9.31
CA PHE A 20 2.91 -12.49 10.35
C PHE A 20 2.44 -12.18 11.77
N CYS A 21 2.11 -10.91 12.06
CA CYS A 21 1.80 -10.47 13.43
C CYS A 21 0.50 -9.66 13.55
N LYS A 22 -0.25 -9.56 12.44
CA LYS A 22 -1.54 -8.86 12.32
C LYS A 22 -1.51 -7.37 12.63
N GLN A 23 -0.32 -6.79 12.81
CA GLN A 23 -0.17 -5.35 13.00
C GLN A 23 -0.70 -4.60 11.78
N VAL A 24 -1.51 -3.58 12.02
CA VAL A 24 -1.91 -2.62 11.00
C VAL A 24 -0.70 -1.79 10.61
N LEU A 25 -0.43 -1.75 9.30
CA LEU A 25 0.71 -1.05 8.72
C LEU A 25 0.28 0.27 8.07
N SER A 26 -0.89 0.31 7.44
CA SER A 26 -1.50 1.52 6.86
C SER A 26 -3.01 1.32 6.73
N CYS A 27 -3.80 2.39 6.87
CA CYS A 27 -5.26 2.38 6.65
C CYS A 27 -5.64 3.04 5.32
N ARG A 28 -4.63 3.35 4.50
CA ARG A 28 -4.74 3.97 3.17
C ARG A 28 -4.02 3.14 2.13
N GLY A 29 -4.30 1.84 2.14
CA GLY A 29 -3.80 0.89 1.18
C GLY A 29 -4.54 0.97 -0.16
N MET A 30 -3.81 0.75 -1.25
CA MET A 30 -4.34 0.54 -2.58
C MET A 30 -3.76 -0.75 -3.13
N LYS A 31 -4.61 -1.68 -3.56
CA LYS A 31 -4.14 -2.84 -4.33
C LYS A 31 -3.52 -2.35 -5.64
N ALA A 32 -2.31 -2.81 -5.92
CA ALA A 32 -1.51 -2.40 -7.07
C ALA A 32 -0.88 -3.62 -7.73
N VAL A 33 -0.32 -3.41 -8.92
CA VAL A 33 0.53 -4.37 -9.62
C VAL A 33 1.85 -3.70 -9.96
N LEU A 34 2.94 -4.45 -10.06
CA LEU A 34 4.20 -3.87 -10.54
C LEU A 34 4.04 -3.40 -11.98
N LEU A 35 4.39 -2.14 -12.26
CA LEU A 35 4.25 -1.56 -13.60
C LEU A 35 5.04 -2.28 -14.68
N ALA A 36 6.10 -2.95 -14.28
CA ALA A 36 6.99 -3.66 -15.18
C ALA A 36 6.89 -5.19 -15.03
N ASP A 37 6.00 -5.68 -14.15
CA ASP A 37 5.60 -7.08 -14.05
C ASP A 37 4.19 -7.18 -13.43
N THR A 38 3.16 -7.22 -14.28
CA THR A 38 1.77 -7.17 -13.81
C THR A 38 1.31 -8.45 -13.10
N ASP A 39 2.10 -9.52 -13.16
CA ASP A 39 1.78 -10.79 -12.48
C ASP A 39 2.10 -10.71 -10.97
N ILE A 40 2.83 -9.68 -10.55
CA ILE A 40 3.18 -9.44 -9.15
C ILE A 40 2.16 -8.48 -8.53
N ASP A 41 1.21 -9.07 -7.79
CA ASP A 41 0.29 -8.35 -6.93
C ASP A 41 1.05 -7.67 -5.77
N LEU A 42 0.77 -6.39 -5.57
CA LEU A 42 1.30 -5.58 -4.46
C LEU A 42 0.17 -4.79 -3.80
N TYR A 43 0.51 -4.16 -2.68
CA TYR A 43 -0.23 -3.03 -2.15
C TYR A 43 0.67 -1.80 -2.12
N SER A 44 0.06 -0.63 -2.03
CA SER A 44 0.77 0.64 -1.93
C SER A 44 0.04 1.62 -1.02
N THR A 45 0.73 2.61 -0.49
CA THR A 45 0.15 3.66 0.37
C THR A 45 0.72 5.02 -0.02
N ASP A 46 -0.11 6.05 0.04
CA ASP A 46 0.24 7.46 -0.19
C ASP A 46 1.01 8.05 1.00
N ILE A 47 0.65 7.64 2.22
CA ILE A 47 1.25 8.13 3.46
C ILE A 47 2.43 7.25 3.91
N PRO A 48 3.55 7.84 4.36
CA PRO A 48 4.65 7.11 4.96
C PRO A 48 4.22 6.41 6.27
N PRO A 49 4.34 5.07 6.37
CA PRO A 49 3.99 4.28 7.55
C PRO A 49 5.04 4.39 8.69
N THR A 50 5.25 5.60 9.22
CA THR A 50 6.37 5.94 10.12
C THR A 50 6.44 5.14 11.41
N ASP A 51 5.30 4.75 11.98
CA ASP A 51 5.25 4.09 13.30
C ASP A 51 5.04 2.58 13.23
N THR A 52 4.90 2.01 12.02
CA THR A 52 4.55 0.59 11.83
C THR A 52 5.60 -0.20 11.05
N VAL A 53 6.43 0.47 10.26
CA VAL A 53 7.56 -0.13 9.54
C VAL A 53 8.80 0.77 9.60
N ASP A 54 9.97 0.18 9.41
CA ASP A 54 11.22 0.92 9.27
C ASP A 54 12.10 0.30 8.18
N PHE A 55 13.03 1.11 7.67
CA PHE A 55 13.97 0.72 6.65
C PHE A 55 15.00 -0.29 7.16
N ILE A 56 15.26 -1.30 6.36
CA ILE A 56 16.30 -2.29 6.65
C ILE A 56 17.31 -2.39 5.50
N GLY A 57 18.52 -2.82 5.84
CA GLY A 57 19.57 -3.08 4.86
C GLY A 57 20.03 -1.85 4.07
N ARG A 58 20.61 -2.13 2.91
CA ARG A 58 21.16 -1.13 1.98
C ARG A 58 20.18 -0.88 0.84
N CYS A 59 20.30 0.28 0.19
CA CYS A 59 19.55 0.51 -1.03
C CYS A 59 20.04 -0.42 -2.15
N TYR A 60 19.13 -0.82 -3.02
CA TYR A 60 19.41 -1.69 -4.16
C TYR A 60 18.61 -1.27 -5.40
N PHE A 61 18.89 -1.93 -6.51
CA PHE A 61 18.19 -1.79 -7.79
C PHE A 61 17.71 -3.17 -8.22
N THR A 62 16.63 -3.23 -8.98
CA THR A 62 16.15 -4.49 -9.58
C THR A 62 16.55 -4.53 -11.05
N GLY A 63 16.46 -5.71 -11.68
CA GLY A 63 16.64 -5.84 -13.14
C GLY A 63 15.49 -5.27 -13.98
N ILE A 64 14.43 -4.80 -13.31
CA ILE A 64 13.15 -4.46 -13.94
C ILE A 64 13.11 -2.96 -14.33
N CYS A 65 13.59 -2.09 -13.45
CA CYS A 65 13.66 -0.65 -13.69
C CYS A 65 14.86 -0.03 -12.98
N LYS A 66 15.13 1.27 -13.23
CA LYS A 66 16.26 1.99 -12.63
C LYS A 66 15.92 2.68 -11.30
N CYS A 67 14.79 2.33 -10.68
CA CYS A 67 14.42 2.87 -9.37
C CYS A 67 15.39 2.39 -8.29
N LYS A 68 15.81 3.30 -7.40
CA LYS A 68 16.56 2.96 -6.20
C LYS A 68 15.57 2.59 -5.10
N LEU A 69 15.64 1.37 -4.60
CA LEU A 69 14.73 0.81 -3.62
C LEU A 69 15.44 0.60 -2.28
N LYS A 70 14.66 0.51 -1.20
CA LYS A 70 15.13 0.06 0.11
C LYS A 70 14.02 -0.73 0.80
N ASP A 71 14.35 -1.90 1.34
CA ASP A 71 13.39 -2.76 2.01
C ASP A 71 12.88 -2.14 3.31
N VAL A 72 11.64 -2.48 3.66
CA VAL A 72 11.00 -2.08 4.91
C VAL A 72 10.50 -3.30 5.66
N ALA A 73 10.68 -3.29 6.98
CA ALA A 73 10.29 -4.36 7.88
C ALA A 73 9.24 -3.87 8.88
N CYS A 74 8.32 -4.75 9.25
CA CYS A 74 7.33 -4.46 10.29
C CYS A 74 8.03 -4.24 11.64
N LEU A 75 7.78 -3.11 12.29
CA LEU A 75 8.40 -2.76 13.59
C LEU A 75 8.00 -3.73 14.71
N LYS A 76 6.82 -4.35 14.62
CA LYS A 76 6.34 -5.29 15.65
C LYS A 76 7.02 -6.66 15.58
N CYS A 77 7.29 -7.20 14.39
CA CYS A 77 7.78 -8.58 14.24
C CYS A 77 9.08 -8.74 13.44
N GLY A 78 9.63 -7.66 12.89
CA GLY A 78 10.89 -7.65 12.15
C GLY A 78 10.87 -8.28 10.75
N ASN A 79 9.73 -8.86 10.32
CA ASN A 79 9.62 -9.44 8.98
C ASN A 79 9.60 -8.35 7.90
N ILE A 80 10.25 -8.62 6.77
CA ILE A 80 10.18 -7.78 5.58
C ILE A 80 8.76 -7.81 5.04
N VAL A 81 8.16 -6.63 4.89
CA VAL A 81 6.77 -6.48 4.42
C VAL A 81 6.68 -5.78 3.07
N GLY A 82 7.75 -5.13 2.62
CA GLY A 82 7.73 -4.35 1.39
C GLY A 82 9.03 -3.61 1.14
N TYR A 83 8.93 -2.57 0.33
CA TYR A 83 10.03 -1.67 0.01
C TYR A 83 9.51 -0.25 -0.24
N HIS A 84 10.41 0.71 -0.14
CA HIS A 84 10.17 2.09 -0.49
C HIS A 84 11.06 2.51 -1.66
N VAL A 85 10.50 3.28 -2.59
CA VAL A 85 11.18 3.83 -3.75
C VAL A 85 11.89 5.12 -3.34
N ILE A 86 13.18 5.01 -2.99
CA ILE A 86 14.04 6.12 -2.56
C ILE A 86 14.25 7.13 -3.70
N VAL A 87 14.48 6.62 -4.92
CA VAL A 87 14.64 7.46 -6.12
C VAL A 87 13.88 6.80 -7.28
N PRO A 88 12.77 7.39 -7.73
CA PRO A 88 12.08 6.89 -8.92
C PRO A 88 12.85 7.23 -10.20
N CYS A 89 12.82 6.34 -11.19
CA CYS A 89 13.39 6.64 -12.51
C CYS A 89 12.37 7.29 -13.44
N SER A 90 12.84 8.05 -14.42
CA SER A 90 11.99 8.81 -15.35
C SER A 90 10.97 7.95 -16.10
N SER A 91 11.33 6.72 -16.47
CA SER A 91 10.39 5.81 -17.14
C SER A 91 9.19 5.46 -16.24
N CYS A 92 9.41 5.21 -14.95
CA CYS A 92 8.32 4.91 -14.02
C CYS A 92 7.45 6.14 -13.74
N LEU A 93 8.07 7.33 -13.67
CA LEU A 93 7.34 8.59 -13.49
C LEU A 93 6.48 8.96 -14.69
N LEU A 94 6.93 8.63 -15.92
CA LEU A 94 6.20 8.91 -17.15
C LEU A 94 5.15 7.83 -17.49
N SER A 95 5.23 6.67 -16.85
CA SER A 95 4.24 5.60 -16.96
C SER A 95 3.00 5.89 -16.11
N CYS A 96 1.94 5.13 -16.39
CA CYS A 96 0.72 5.08 -15.59
C CYS A 96 1.01 4.62 -14.15
N ASN A 97 1.09 5.54 -13.18
CA ASN A 97 1.38 5.24 -11.78
C ASN A 97 0.41 5.99 -10.85
N ASN A 98 0.20 5.47 -9.64
CA ASN A 98 -0.68 6.07 -8.64
C ASN A 98 0.03 7.09 -7.73
N GLY A 99 1.31 7.41 -8.00
CA GLY A 99 2.11 8.33 -7.20
C GLY A 99 2.61 7.79 -5.86
N HIS A 100 2.34 6.53 -5.52
CA HIS A 100 2.77 5.94 -4.25
C HIS A 100 4.22 5.46 -4.33
N PHE A 101 5.01 5.76 -3.30
CA PHE A 101 6.41 5.31 -3.20
C PHE A 101 6.62 4.19 -2.19
N TRP A 102 5.59 3.86 -1.41
CA TRP A 102 5.62 2.79 -0.42
C TRP A 102 4.85 1.60 -0.96
N MET A 103 5.55 0.48 -1.12
CA MET A 103 5.01 -0.74 -1.72
C MET A 103 5.11 -1.89 -0.72
N PHE A 104 4.08 -2.71 -0.65
CA PHE A 104 4.02 -3.89 0.21
C PHE A 104 3.82 -5.15 -0.59
N HIS A 105 4.57 -6.20 -0.25
CA HIS A 105 4.46 -7.49 -0.92
C HIS A 105 3.17 -8.19 -0.51
N SER A 106 2.34 -8.58 -1.49
CA SER A 106 1.10 -9.33 -1.26
C SER A 106 1.31 -10.65 -0.50
N GLN A 107 2.51 -11.23 -0.54
CA GLN A 107 2.87 -12.41 0.26
C GLN A 107 3.10 -12.11 1.75
N ALA A 108 3.43 -10.86 2.10
CA ALA A 108 3.79 -10.43 3.45
C ALA A 108 2.70 -9.58 4.13
N VAL A 109 1.78 -9.01 3.35
CA VAL A 109 0.63 -8.25 3.85
C VAL A 109 -0.69 -8.77 3.28
N TYR A 110 -1.79 -8.46 3.96
CA TYR A 110 -3.14 -8.63 3.42
C TYR A 110 -3.90 -7.30 3.52
N GLY A 111 -4.82 -7.09 2.59
CA GLY A 111 -5.69 -5.92 2.55
C GLY A 111 -7.12 -6.27 2.95
N ILE A 112 -7.75 -5.39 3.73
CA ILE A 112 -9.19 -5.40 4.04
C ILE A 112 -9.78 -4.13 3.45
N ASN A 113 -10.82 -4.21 2.61
CA ASN A 113 -11.41 -3.01 2.03
C ASN A 113 -12.21 -2.25 3.09
N ARG A 114 -11.97 -0.94 3.21
CA ARG A 114 -12.72 -0.06 4.11
C ARG A 114 -14.12 0.18 3.54
N LEU A 115 -15.09 0.30 4.43
CA LEU A 115 -16.42 0.79 4.08
C LEU A 115 -16.44 2.31 4.10
N ASP A 116 -17.35 2.93 3.33
CA ASP A 116 -17.64 4.35 3.44
C ASP A 116 -18.46 4.65 4.71
N SER A 117 -18.74 5.93 4.98
CA SER A 117 -19.50 6.35 6.16
C SER A 117 -20.94 5.82 6.22
N THR A 118 -21.44 5.20 5.14
CA THR A 118 -22.75 4.53 5.14
C THR A 118 -22.67 3.10 5.67
N GLY A 119 -21.48 2.50 5.70
CA GLY A 119 -21.26 1.09 6.07
C GLY A 119 -21.78 0.08 5.04
N VAL A 120 -22.19 0.53 3.85
CA VAL A 120 -22.80 -0.32 2.81
C VAL A 120 -21.86 -0.50 1.62
N ASN A 121 -21.17 0.55 1.19
CA ASN A 121 -20.28 0.50 0.03
C ASN A 121 -18.82 0.55 0.47
N PHE A 122 -17.92 0.10 -0.40
CA PHE A 122 -16.49 0.28 -0.19
C PHE A 122 -16.08 1.74 -0.38
N LEU A 123 -15.24 2.24 0.52
CA LEU A 123 -14.61 3.54 0.41
C LEU A 123 -13.68 3.57 -0.81
N LEU A 124 -13.87 4.55 -1.67
CA LEU A 124 -13.08 4.75 -2.88
C LEU A 124 -12.04 5.84 -2.68
N TRP A 125 -10.88 5.71 -3.32
CA TRP A 125 -9.79 6.67 -3.26
C TRP A 125 -10.20 8.09 -3.71
N GLY A 126 -11.14 8.21 -4.64
CA GLY A 126 -11.68 9.50 -5.08
C GLY A 126 -12.48 10.24 -4.03
N ASN A 127 -12.92 9.53 -2.98
CA ASN A 127 -13.73 10.06 -1.88
C ASN A 127 -12.94 10.09 -0.56
N LEU A 128 -11.68 9.67 -0.56
CA LEU A 128 -10.84 9.58 0.63
C LEU A 128 -10.27 10.98 0.97
N PRO A 129 -10.51 11.51 2.19
CA PRO A 129 -9.93 12.78 2.61
C PRO A 129 -8.40 12.74 2.66
N GLU A 130 -7.75 13.89 2.45
CA GLU A 130 -6.28 13.98 2.37
C GLU A 130 -5.57 13.69 3.70
N THR A 131 -6.24 13.88 4.83
CA THR A 131 -5.63 13.83 6.18
C THR A 131 -6.21 12.74 7.09
N GLU A 132 -6.92 11.75 6.56
CA GLU A 132 -7.44 10.64 7.37
C GLU A 132 -6.30 9.68 7.76
N GLU A 133 -5.94 9.69 9.04
CA GLU A 133 -5.15 8.64 9.70
C GLU A 133 -6.03 7.48 10.15
N CYS A 134 -5.42 6.37 10.57
CA CYS A 134 -6.15 5.20 11.02
C CYS A 134 -6.94 5.48 12.31
N THR A 135 -8.25 5.21 12.31
CA THR A 135 -9.09 5.43 13.49
C THR A 135 -9.25 4.15 14.31
N ASP A 136 -9.69 4.27 15.56
CA ASP A 136 -10.02 3.10 16.40
C ASP A 136 -11.14 2.24 15.78
N GLU A 137 -12.03 2.83 14.97
CA GLU A 137 -13.09 2.11 14.25
C GLU A 137 -12.51 1.21 13.14
N ASP A 138 -11.51 1.71 12.40
CA ASP A 138 -10.79 0.92 11.39
C ASP A 138 -10.13 -0.32 12.04
N LEU A 139 -9.62 -0.18 13.27
CA LEU A 139 -9.01 -1.29 14.02
C LEU A 139 -10.05 -2.33 14.50
N LEU A 140 -11.28 -1.89 14.81
CA LEU A 140 -12.37 -2.75 15.24
C LEU A 140 -12.98 -3.56 14.09
N GLU A 141 -13.09 -2.99 12.88
CA GLU A 141 -13.55 -3.72 11.68
C GLU A 141 -12.69 -4.96 11.39
N ILE A 142 -11.36 -4.85 11.59
CA ILE A 142 -10.42 -5.97 11.42
C ILE A 142 -10.76 -7.12 12.38
N SER A 143 -11.12 -6.79 13.63
CA SER A 143 -11.45 -7.80 14.64
C SER A 143 -12.78 -8.51 14.33
N ALA A 144 -13.73 -7.82 13.68
CA ALA A 144 -15.03 -8.38 13.34
C ALA A 144 -14.96 -9.32 12.12
N GLU A 145 -14.15 -9.00 11.11
CA GLU A 145 -13.94 -9.89 9.96
C GLU A 145 -13.14 -11.15 10.31
N GLU A 146 -12.29 -11.10 11.34
CA GLU A 146 -11.57 -12.28 11.85
C GLU A 146 -12.51 -13.33 12.49
N TYR A 147 -13.73 -12.95 12.87
CA TYR A 147 -14.78 -13.87 13.35
C TYR A 147 -15.61 -14.54 12.24
N ILE A 148 -15.50 -14.09 10.99
CA ILE A 148 -16.30 -14.59 9.85
C ILE A 148 -15.48 -15.53 8.93
N ARG A 149 -14.22 -15.83 9.27
CA ARG A 149 -13.34 -16.74 8.51
C ARG A 149 -13.03 -18.05 9.20
#